data_AF-A0A139HCY4-F1
#
_entry.id   AF-A0A139HCY4-F1
#
_cell.length_a   1.000
_cell.length_b   1.000
_cell.length_c   1.000
_cell.angle_alpha   90.00
_cell.angle_beta   90.00
_cell.angle_gamma   90.00
#
_symmetry.space_group_name_H-M   'P 1'
#
loop_
_entity.id
_entity.type
_entity.pdbx_description
1 polymer ?
#
loop_
_entity_poly.entity_id
_entity_poly.type
_entity_poly.pdbx_seq_one_letter_code
_entity_poly.pdbx_strand_id
1 'polypeptide(L)' 'MSKSLNIFKKPLTLHSTTPKTGYLRTGYCEVPSSDFGNHSVAAEVTEEFLDFTARQGNDLRSIDGMKAGCKWCLCASR' A
#
# COMPACT_ATOMS: atom_id res chain seq x y z
N MET A 1 -4.22 -4.41 16.12
CA MET A 1 -4.05 -5.53 15.17
C MET A 1 -5.25 -5.54 14.24
N SER A 2 -5.05 -5.70 12.93
CA SER A 2 -6.16 -5.83 11.98
C SER A 2 -6.91 -7.15 12.23
N LYS A 3 -8.22 -7.17 11.97
CA LYS A 3 -9.04 -8.40 11.98
C LYS A 3 -9.07 -9.08 10.61
N SER A 4 -8.46 -8.48 9.60
CA SER A 4 -8.42 -9.00 8.23
C SER A 4 -7.47 -10.19 8.10
N LEU A 5 -7.67 -10.98 7.04
CA LEU A 5 -6.79 -12.10 6.70
C LEU A 5 -5.92 -11.76 5.49
N ASN A 6 -4.72 -12.33 5.43
CA ASN A 6 -3.87 -12.31 4.24
C ASN A 6 -4.28 -13.42 3.24
N ILE A 7 -3.60 -13.48 2.10
CA ILE A 7 -3.88 -14.45 1.02
C ILE A 7 -3.74 -15.92 1.45
N PHE A 8 -3.02 -16.20 2.54
CA PHE A 8 -2.84 -17.52 3.11
C PHE A 8 -3.90 -17.85 4.17
N LYS A 9 -4.96 -17.04 4.29
CA LYS A 9 -6.02 -17.15 5.31
C LYS A 9 -5.50 -17.05 6.75
N LYS A 10 -4.37 -16.35 6.97
CA LYS A 10 -3.79 -16.06 8.29
C LYS A 10 -4.07 -14.60 8.67
N PRO A 11 -4.00 -14.23 9.97
CA PRO A 11 -4.14 -12.83 10.38
C PRO A 11 -3.22 -11.90 9.58
N LEU A 12 -3.76 -10.76 9.14
CA LEU A 12 -3.01 -9.76 8.40
C LEU A 12 -1.93 -9.14 9.29
N THR A 13 -0.72 -9.04 8.77
CA THR A 13 0.44 -8.52 9.50
C THR A 13 0.65 -7.04 9.24
N LEU A 14 1.32 -6.36 10.17
CA LEU A 14 1.75 -4.98 9.99
C LEU A 14 2.71 -4.90 8.79
N HIS A 15 2.45 -4.00 7.84
CA HIS A 15 3.27 -3.81 6.65
C HIS A 15 4.32 -2.70 6.85
N SER A 16 3.88 -1.50 7.25
CA SER A 16 4.79 -0.36 7.48
C SER A 16 4.23 0.70 8.41
N THR A 17 5.07 1.23 9.29
CA THR A 17 4.77 2.41 10.14
C THR A 17 5.54 3.66 9.74
N THR A 18 6.57 3.52 8.90
CA THR A 18 7.45 4.62 8.48
C THR A 18 7.96 4.34 7.05
N PRO A 19 7.33 4.91 6.01
CA PRO A 19 6.11 5.74 6.06
C PRO A 19 4.89 4.92 6.51
N LYS A 20 3.95 5.55 7.21
CA LYS A 20 2.75 4.88 7.72
C LYS A 20 1.78 4.61 6.57
N THR A 21 1.57 3.33 6.26
CA THR A 21 0.81 2.90 5.09
C THR A 21 -0.62 2.44 5.41
N GLY A 22 -1.32 1.90 4.41
CA GLY A 22 -2.71 1.47 4.46
C GLY A 22 -3.68 2.60 4.16
N TYR A 23 -4.83 2.27 3.57
CA TYR A 23 -5.90 3.23 3.29
C TYR A 23 -6.33 3.99 4.56
N LEU A 24 -6.52 3.26 5.66
CA LEU A 24 -6.86 3.81 6.98
C LEU A 24 -5.66 4.39 7.75
N ARG A 25 -4.46 4.41 7.17
CA ARG A 25 -3.20 4.83 7.83
C ARG A 25 -2.92 4.10 9.15
N THR A 26 -3.30 2.82 9.23
CA THR A 26 -3.06 1.92 10.37
C THR A 26 -1.75 1.14 10.25
N GLY A 27 -1.10 1.17 9.09
CA GLY A 27 0.08 0.37 8.76
C GLY A 27 -0.22 -1.02 8.19
N TYR A 28 -1.50 -1.36 8.02
CA TYR A 28 -1.96 -2.62 7.43
C TYR A 28 -2.60 -2.37 6.06
N CYS A 29 -2.45 -3.32 5.13
CA CYS A 29 -3.13 -3.28 3.82
C CYS A 29 -4.54 -3.88 3.94
N GLU A 30 -5.32 -3.36 4.90
CA GLU A 30 -6.72 -3.73 5.10
C GLU A 30 -7.63 -2.88 4.23
N VAL A 31 -8.70 -3.49 3.72
CA VAL A 31 -9.62 -2.88 2.76
C VAL A 31 -10.98 -2.73 3.43
N PRO A 32 -11.29 -1.57 4.03
CA PRO A 32 -12.65 -1.29 4.48
C PRO A 32 -13.60 -1.16 3.28
N SER A 33 -14.91 -1.24 3.51
CA SER A 33 -15.92 -1.07 2.45
C SER A 33 -15.87 0.29 1.75
N SER A 34 -15.23 1.30 2.36
CA SER A 34 -15.02 2.63 1.79
C SER A 34 -13.79 2.74 0.88
N ASP A 35 -12.92 1.73 0.83
CA ASP A 35 -11.74 1.74 -0.03
C ASP A 35 -12.06 1.16 -1.42
N PHE A 36 -12.64 1.99 -2.28
CA PHE A 36 -12.99 1.63 -3.65
C PHE A 36 -11.77 1.35 -4.53
N GLY A 37 -10.58 1.85 -4.16
CA GLY A 37 -9.31 1.58 -4.85
C GLY A 37 -8.74 0.20 -4.53
N ASN A 38 -9.22 -0.43 -3.46
CA ASN A 38 -8.76 -1.73 -2.98
C ASN A 38 -7.25 -1.76 -2.73
N HIS A 39 -6.77 -1.06 -1.70
CA HIS A 39 -5.37 -1.01 -1.30
C HIS A 39 -4.91 -2.28 -0.56
N SER A 40 -5.20 -3.46 -1.10
CA SER A 40 -4.88 -4.77 -0.49
C SER A 40 -3.47 -5.28 -0.81
N VAL A 41 -2.77 -4.70 -1.79
CA VAL A 41 -1.48 -5.21 -2.26
C VAL A 41 -0.34 -4.60 -1.45
N ALA A 42 0.22 -5.38 -0.52
CA ALA A 42 1.41 -4.99 0.23
C ALA A 42 2.67 -5.14 -0.65
N ALA A 43 3.29 -4.02 -1.02
CA ALA A 43 4.49 -4.00 -1.86
C ALA A 43 5.63 -3.21 -1.22
N GLU A 44 6.86 -3.52 -1.64
CA GLU A 44 8.01 -2.63 -1.53
C GLU A 44 8.21 -2.00 -2.91
N VAL A 45 8.12 -0.68 -2.99
CA VAL A 45 8.17 0.01 -4.28
C VAL A 45 9.61 0.16 -4.77
N THR A 46 9.80 0.04 -6.09
CA THR A 46 11.09 0.31 -6.73
C THR A 46 11.04 1.63 -7.49
N GLU A 47 12.20 2.14 -7.90
CA GLU A 47 12.27 3.37 -8.69
C GLU A 47 11.55 3.20 -10.04
N GLU A 48 11.70 2.04 -10.68
CA GLU A 48 11.05 1.71 -11.95
C GLU A 48 9.53 1.67 -11.80
N PHE A 49 9.02 1.10 -10.70
CA PHE A 49 7.59 1.11 -10.44
C PHE A 49 7.07 2.52 -10.18
N LEU A 50 7.80 3.32 -9.40
CA LEU A 50 7.44 4.72 -9.11
C LEU A 50 7.37 5.56 -10.40
N ASP A 51 8.32 5.38 -11.32
CA ASP A 51 8.29 6.02 -12.64
C ASP A 51 7.13 5.55 -13.50
N PHE A 52 6.89 4.24 -13.52
CA PHE A 52 5.77 3.65 -14.26
C PHE A 52 4.43 4.19 -13.77
N THR A 53 4.14 4.10 -12.47
CA THR A 53 2.86 4.51 -11.89
C THR A 53 2.62 6.01 -12.05
N ALA A 54 3.67 6.84 -11.95
CA ALA A 54 3.56 8.28 -12.22
C ALA A 54 3.13 8.57 -13.66
N ARG A 55 3.69 7.87 -14.65
CA ARG A 55 3.28 7.97 -16.07
C ARG A 55 1.85 7.48 -16.31
N GLN A 56 1.34 6.59 -15.47
CA GLN A 56 -0.06 6.14 -15.49
C GLN A 56 -1.01 7.07 -14.70
N GLY A 57 -0.55 8.27 -14.31
CA GLY A 57 -1.35 9.27 -13.59
C GLY A 57 -1.54 8.98 -12.10
N ASN A 58 -0.71 8.11 -11.51
CA ASN A 58 -0.70 7.80 -10.08
C ASN A 58 0.70 8.05 -9.51
N ASP A 59 1.06 9.31 -9.34
CA ASP A 59 2.36 9.70 -8.80
C ASP A 59 2.41 9.56 -7.27
N LEU A 60 2.99 8.44 -6.81
CA LEU A 60 3.16 8.13 -5.40
C LEU A 60 4.21 9.00 -4.71
N ARG A 61 5.09 9.71 -5.44
CA ARG A 61 6.09 10.61 -4.84
C ARG A 61 5.47 11.87 -4.24
N SER A 62 4.19 12.12 -4.52
CA SER A 62 3.37 13.12 -3.82
C SER A 62 3.15 12.78 -2.33
N ILE A 63 3.38 11.53 -1.93
CA ILE A 63 3.38 11.10 -0.54
C ILE A 63 4.73 11.47 0.08
N ASP A 64 4.70 12.24 1.17
CA ASP A 64 5.91 12.71 1.84
C ASP A 64 6.84 11.56 2.22
N GLY A 65 8.11 11.68 1.82
CA GLY A 65 9.15 10.67 2.06
C GLY A 65 9.05 9.39 1.22
N MET A 66 8.17 9.30 0.23
CA MET A 66 8.09 8.15 -0.68
C MET A 66 9.33 8.06 -1.57
N LYS A 67 9.98 6.89 -1.58
CA LYS A 67 11.15 6.57 -2.41
C LYS A 67 11.26 5.07 -2.63
N ALA A 68 12.13 4.64 -3.55
CA ALA A 68 12.46 3.23 -3.70
C ALA A 68 12.85 2.57 -2.36
N GLY A 69 12.37 1.34 -2.14
CA GLY A 69 12.49 0.60 -0.88
C GLY A 69 11.40 0.91 0.15
N CYS A 70 10.51 1.88 -0.10
CA CYS A 70 9.39 2.13 0.81
C CYS A 70 8.34 1.00 0.71
N LYS A 71 7.84 0.59 1.86
CA LYS A 71 6.71 -0.34 1.95
C LYS A 71 5.39 0.41 1.89
N TRP A 72 4.57 0.09 0.89
CA TRP A 72 3.28 0.74 0.66
C TRP A 72 2.18 -0.26 0.27
N CYS A 73 0.95 0.04 0.68
CA CYS A 73 -0.24 -0.67 0.23
C CYS A 73 -0.74 -0.04 -1.07
N LEU A 74 -0.73 -0.79 -2.16
CA LEU A 74 -1.13 -0.37 -3.49
C LEU A 74 -2.57 -0.80 -3.79
N CYS A 75 -3.29 0.02 -4.56
CA CYS A 75 -4.55 -0.37 -5.19
C CYS A 75 -4.33 -1.62 -6.05
N ALA A 76 -5.23 -2.60 -5.97
CA ALA A 76 -5.12 -3.85 -6.73
C ALA A 76 -5.19 -3.67 -8.26
N SER A 77 -5.69 -2.54 -8.74
CA SER A 77 -5.76 -2.19 -10.17
C SER A 77 -4.51 -1.47 -10.69
N ARG A 78 -3.50 -1.25 -9.86
CA ARG A 78 -2.28 -0.49 -10.19
C ARG A 78 -1.08 -1.39 -10.39
#